data_AF-A0A4Z0EDI2-F1
#
_entry.id   AF-A0A4Z0EDI2-F1
#
_cell.length_a   1.000
_cell.length_b   1.000
_cell.length_c   1.000
_cell.angle_alpha   90.00
_cell.angle_beta   90.00
_cell.angle_gamma   90.00
#
_symmetry.space_group_name_H-M   'P 1'
#
loop_
_entity.id
_entity.type
_entity.pdbx_description
1 polymer ?
#
loop_
_entity_poly.entity_id
_entity_poly.type
_entity_poly.pdbx_seq_one_letter_code
_entity_poly.pdbx_strand_id
1 'polypeptide(L)'
;MNINLNFFRWSALRGIGQSKAAGFTVLIPFIGWAILLNGTAVEYLAVASDLFQQSTAQNQSGATPSLISRLFTLSNLYFAYFGLTFIGVASFMFKAFCPRIIKDYPTPSKYVEDEEKFITDASVNLLAEKTASAYLKQEKSYKSKLAPIFTSRELQVQMDAIVNQMHLSGNFGAGDSDGHFVTPMDTPIVEKILEEVSTNRRVSRALVESFRADARKSRSDFMIMEYFSDDVTLWQIRSIILILYGVGFALLAVPTARTLYKIINSMS
;
A
#
# COMPACT_ATOMS: atom_id res chain seq x y z
N MET A 1 -14.32 -17.43 -0.96
CA MET A 1 -13.95 -16.31 -0.07
C MET A 1 -13.11 -15.34 -0.89
N ASN A 2 -13.70 -14.29 -1.45
CA ASN A 2 -12.97 -13.27 -2.21
C ASN A 2 -12.15 -12.45 -1.21
N ILE A 3 -10.87 -12.77 -1.08
CA ILE A 3 -9.95 -11.93 -0.33
C ILE A 3 -9.90 -10.60 -1.08
N ASN A 4 -10.37 -9.52 -0.45
CA ASN A 4 -10.34 -8.19 -1.05
C ASN A 4 -8.88 -7.80 -1.30
N LEU A 5 -8.40 -8.00 -2.53
CA LEU A 5 -7.03 -7.67 -2.97
C LEU A 5 -6.70 -6.18 -2.81
N ASN A 6 -7.72 -5.35 -2.59
CA ASN A 6 -7.60 -3.93 -2.25
C ASN A 6 -6.78 -3.68 -0.98
N PHE A 7 -6.68 -4.64 -0.05
CA PHE A 7 -5.87 -4.50 1.16
C PHE A 7 -4.36 -4.39 0.89
N PHE A 8 -3.89 -4.82 -0.27
CA PHE A 8 -2.47 -4.74 -0.62
C PHE A 8 -2.08 -3.43 -1.31
N ARG A 9 -3.02 -2.52 -1.57
CA ARG A 9 -2.73 -1.22 -2.18
C ARG A 9 -2.01 -0.30 -1.19
N TRP A 10 -1.07 0.53 -1.66
CA TRP A 10 -0.40 1.52 -0.82
C TRP A 10 -1.42 2.47 -0.17
N SER A 11 -2.49 2.82 -0.88
CA SER A 11 -3.63 3.59 -0.40
C SER A 11 -4.34 2.96 0.80
N ALA A 12 -4.47 1.63 0.85
CA ALA A 12 -5.03 0.93 2.01
C ALA A 12 -4.06 0.91 3.20
N LEU A 13 -2.77 0.66 2.95
CA LEU A 13 -1.73 0.68 4.00
C LEU A 13 -1.53 2.09 4.58
N ARG A 14 -1.82 3.14 3.81
CA ARG A 14 -1.73 4.54 4.23
C ARG A 14 -2.52 4.82 5.49
N GLY A 15 -3.73 4.26 5.63
CA GLY A 15 -4.58 4.48 6.80
C GLY A 15 -3.89 4.13 8.11
N ILE A 16 -3.12 3.03 8.11
CA ILE A 16 -2.36 2.58 9.28
C ILE A 16 -1.04 3.35 9.39
N GLY A 17 -0.26 3.41 8.30
CA GLY A 17 1.10 3.94 8.31
C GLY A 17 1.23 5.46 8.46
N GLN A 18 0.21 6.23 8.08
CA GLN A 18 0.17 7.69 8.30
C GLN A 18 -0.48 8.12 9.61
N SER A 19 -1.01 7.19 10.41
CA SER A 19 -1.60 7.55 11.69
C SER A 19 -0.54 8.22 12.60
N LYS A 20 -0.93 9.28 13.33
CA LYS A 20 -0.03 9.95 14.28
C LYS A 20 0.48 8.98 15.34
N ALA A 21 -0.38 8.05 15.77
CA ALA A 21 -0.04 6.97 16.69
C ALA A 21 1.12 6.11 16.16
N ALA A 22 1.04 5.65 14.90
CA ALA A 22 2.13 4.92 14.25
C ALA A 22 3.42 5.74 14.09
N GLY A 23 3.31 7.08 14.03
CA GLY A 23 4.47 7.97 14.09
C GLY A 23 5.21 7.87 15.42
N PHE A 24 4.48 7.86 16.54
CA PHE A 24 5.08 7.72 17.87
C PHE A 24 5.69 6.34 18.11
N THR A 25 5.14 5.28 17.50
CA THR A 25 5.67 3.93 17.70
C THR A 25 7.06 3.73 17.12
N VAL A 26 7.52 4.59 16.20
CA VAL A 26 8.90 4.56 15.69
C VAL A 26 9.94 4.83 16.79
N LEU A 27 9.57 5.54 17.86
CA LEU A 27 10.45 5.81 19.01
C LEU A 27 10.46 4.67 20.04
N ILE A 28 9.48 3.77 20.00
CA ILE A 28 9.32 2.71 20.99
C ILE A 28 10.50 1.73 21.04
N PRO A 29 11.14 1.33 19.93
CA PRO A 29 12.31 0.44 19.99
C PRO A 29 13.43 1.02 20.86
N PHE A 30 13.68 2.33 20.72
CA PHE A 30 14.69 3.06 21.48
C PHE A 30 14.29 3.23 22.94
N ILE A 31 13.03 3.63 23.18
CA ILE A 31 12.51 3.82 24.54
C ILE A 31 12.52 2.49 25.29
N GLY A 32 12.00 1.42 24.68
CA GLY A 32 11.96 0.12 25.33
C GLY A 32 13.34 -0.51 25.50
N TRP A 33 14.27 -0.28 24.57
CA TRP A 33 15.68 -0.67 24.79
C TRP A 33 16.29 0.07 26.00
N ALA A 34 16.06 1.38 26.11
CA ALA A 34 16.53 2.16 27.25
C ALA A 34 15.88 1.72 28.58
N ILE A 35 14.58 1.39 28.57
CA ILE A 35 13.86 0.87 29.74
C ILE A 35 14.39 -0.51 30.14
N LEU A 36 14.60 -1.41 29.17
CA LEU A 36 15.06 -2.77 29.44
C LEU A 36 16.49 -2.83 29.95
N LEU A 37 17.36 -1.91 29.53
CA LEU A 37 18.74 -1.83 30.01
C LEU A 37 18.88 -1.13 31.36
N ASN A 38 17.88 -0.37 31.79
CA ASN A 38 17.92 0.31 33.07
C ASN A 38 17.34 -0.59 34.17
N GLY A 39 18.22 -1.22 34.95
CA GLY A 39 17.83 -2.11 36.04
C GLY A 39 16.86 -1.47 37.05
N THR A 40 17.02 -0.16 37.34
CA THR A 40 16.10 0.53 38.26
C THR A 40 14.73 0.76 37.64
N ALA A 41 14.65 1.04 36.35
CA ALA A 41 13.37 1.19 35.65
C ALA A 41 12.57 -0.13 35.65
N VAL A 42 13.26 -1.26 35.47
CA VAL A 42 12.64 -2.59 35.57
C VAL A 42 12.11 -2.85 36.97
N GLU A 43 12.86 -2.48 38.00
CA GLU A 43 12.45 -2.64 39.40
C GLU A 43 11.23 -1.77 39.73
N TYR A 44 11.21 -0.49 39.32
CA TYR A 44 10.04 0.38 39.48
C TYR A 44 8.81 -0.12 38.72
N LEU A 45 8.99 -0.64 37.50
CA LEU A 45 7.90 -1.26 36.72
C LEU A 45 7.36 -2.51 37.42
N ALA A 46 8.23 -3.31 38.03
CA ALA A 46 7.81 -4.49 38.79
C ALA A 46 6.96 -4.08 40.00
N VAL A 47 7.40 -3.07 40.75
CA VAL A 47 6.67 -2.53 41.91
C VAL A 47 5.32 -1.92 41.52
N ALA A 48 5.27 -1.14 40.44
CA ALA A 48 4.02 -0.56 39.94
C ALA A 48 2.99 -1.66 39.57
N SER A 49 3.47 -2.78 39.00
CA SER A 49 2.59 -3.90 38.68
C SER A 49 2.07 -4.64 39.91
N ASP A 50 2.89 -4.76 40.96
CA ASP A 50 2.48 -5.37 42.23
C ASP A 50 1.37 -4.52 42.90
N LEU A 51 1.47 -3.18 42.85
CA LEU A 51 0.45 -2.26 43.37
C LEU A 51 -0.88 -2.35 42.58
N PHE A 52 -0.81 -2.49 41.26
CA PHE A 52 -2.01 -2.62 40.41
C PHE A 52 -2.71 -3.98 40.61
N GLN A 53 -1.94 -5.03 40.91
CA GLN A 53 -2.51 -6.34 41.28
C GLN A 53 -3.13 -6.29 42.68
N GLN A 54 -2.52 -5.57 43.63
CA GLN A 54 -3.05 -5.47 44.99
C GLN A 54 -4.42 -4.77 45.01
N SER A 55 -4.63 -3.74 44.19
CA SER A 55 -5.93 -3.06 44.08
C SER A 55 -7.02 -3.91 43.41
N THR A 56 -6.64 -4.86 42.54
CA THR A 56 -7.59 -5.80 41.91
C THR A 56 -7.80 -7.09 42.72
N ALA A 57 -6.83 -7.49 43.55
CA ALA A 57 -6.88 -8.71 44.36
C ALA A 57 -7.50 -8.52 45.76
N GLN A 58 -7.91 -7.31 46.14
CA GLN A 58 -8.47 -7.01 47.46
C GLN A 58 -9.77 -7.77 47.80
N ASN A 59 -10.33 -8.56 46.87
CA ASN A 59 -11.48 -9.43 47.09
C ASN A 59 -11.15 -10.94 47.27
N GLN A 60 -9.88 -11.35 47.20
CA GLN A 60 -9.49 -12.77 47.43
C GLN A 60 -8.44 -12.88 48.54
N SER A 61 -8.93 -13.10 49.75
CA SER A 61 -8.18 -13.23 50.99
C SER A 61 -7.19 -14.41 50.96
N GLY A 62 -5.89 -14.14 51.06
CA GLY A 62 -4.93 -15.06 51.71
C GLY A 62 -3.93 -15.83 50.86
N ALA A 63 -3.92 -15.70 49.53
CA ALA A 63 -2.90 -16.36 48.71
C ALA A 63 -1.66 -15.47 48.52
N THR A 64 -0.51 -15.92 49.04
CA THR A 64 0.80 -15.26 48.86
C THR A 64 1.06 -14.94 47.37
N PRO A 65 1.60 -13.76 47.03
CA PRO A 65 1.88 -13.38 45.64
C PRO A 65 2.93 -14.32 45.04
N SER A 66 2.46 -15.31 44.28
CA SER A 66 3.33 -16.31 43.68
C SER A 66 4.22 -15.67 42.60
N LEU A 67 5.48 -16.13 42.50
CA LEU A 67 6.46 -15.74 41.44
C LEU A 67 5.88 -15.81 40.02
N ILE A 68 4.85 -16.64 39.84
CA ILE A 68 4.09 -16.83 38.60
C ILE A 68 3.45 -15.50 38.15
N SER A 69 2.89 -14.69 39.05
CA SER A 69 2.26 -13.41 38.72
C SER A 69 3.25 -12.39 38.15
N ARG A 70 4.49 -12.36 38.66
CA ARG A 70 5.56 -11.48 38.16
C ARG A 70 6.03 -11.88 36.76
N LEU A 71 6.19 -13.19 36.52
CA LEU A 71 6.56 -13.70 35.20
C LEU A 71 5.49 -13.39 34.14
N PHE A 72 4.21 -13.42 34.52
CA PHE A 72 3.11 -13.06 33.61
C PHE A 72 3.16 -11.60 33.18
N THR A 73 3.35 -10.65 34.11
CA THR A 73 3.43 -9.22 33.78
C THR A 73 4.60 -8.93 32.85
N LEU A 74 5.75 -9.52 33.12
CA LEU A 74 6.97 -9.33 32.36
C LEU A 74 6.84 -9.92 30.94
N SER A 75 6.21 -11.10 30.80
CA SER A 75 5.92 -11.67 29.47
C SER A 75 5.00 -10.77 28.64
N ASN A 76 3.95 -10.19 29.25
CA ASN A 76 3.02 -9.29 28.56
C ASN A 76 3.71 -7.99 28.13
N LEU A 77 4.63 -7.47 28.96
CA LEU A 77 5.44 -6.31 28.61
C LEU A 77 6.33 -6.59 27.40
N TYR A 78 6.97 -7.77 27.34
CA TYR A 78 7.75 -8.18 26.16
C TYR A 78 6.90 -8.29 24.90
N PHE A 79 5.73 -8.93 24.97
CA PHE A 79 4.81 -9.00 23.83
C PHE A 79 4.39 -7.61 23.34
N ALA A 80 4.08 -6.70 24.27
CA ALA A 80 3.75 -5.33 23.94
C ALA A 80 4.93 -4.59 23.30
N TYR A 81 6.13 -4.72 23.86
CA TYR A 81 7.34 -4.09 23.34
C TYR A 81 7.67 -4.57 21.92
N PHE A 82 7.73 -5.89 21.69
CA PHE A 82 8.03 -6.45 20.37
C PHE A 82 6.92 -6.12 19.38
N GLY A 83 5.64 -6.25 19.78
CA GLY A 83 4.51 -5.92 18.92
C GLY A 83 4.54 -4.46 18.44
N LEU A 84 4.75 -3.51 19.37
CA LEU A 84 4.89 -2.09 19.06
C LEU A 84 6.14 -1.80 18.22
N THR A 85 7.25 -2.51 18.47
CA THR A 85 8.48 -2.40 17.67
C THR A 85 8.25 -2.82 16.22
N PHE A 86 7.60 -3.97 15.98
CA PHE A 86 7.26 -4.42 14.63
C PHE A 86 6.34 -3.42 13.91
N ILE A 87 5.33 -2.89 14.60
CA ILE A 87 4.45 -1.84 14.04
C ILE A 87 5.25 -0.56 13.72
N GLY A 88 6.16 -0.16 14.60
CA GLY A 88 7.03 1.00 14.39
C GLY A 88 7.94 0.84 13.18
N VAL A 89 8.63 -0.30 13.06
CA VAL A 89 9.47 -0.64 11.89
C VAL A 89 8.65 -0.70 10.61
N ALA A 90 7.48 -1.35 10.63
CA ALA A 90 6.58 -1.40 9.48
C ALA A 90 6.16 0.02 9.04
N SER A 91 5.84 0.89 10.00
CA SER A 91 5.42 2.27 9.73
C SER A 91 6.56 3.14 9.21
N PHE A 92 7.77 2.92 9.70
CA PHE A 92 8.97 3.54 9.17
C PHE A 92 9.24 3.10 7.72
N MET A 93 9.20 1.79 7.44
CA MET A 93 9.36 1.26 6.09
C MET A 93 8.28 1.80 5.14
N PHE A 94 7.02 1.82 5.57
CA PHE A 94 5.94 2.42 4.79
C PHE A 94 6.27 3.89 4.43
N LYS A 95 6.70 4.71 5.38
CA LYS A 95 7.04 6.12 5.10
C LYS A 95 8.25 6.29 4.19
N ALA A 96 9.20 5.37 4.23
CA ALA A 96 10.42 5.41 3.42
C ALA A 96 10.18 4.96 1.98
N PHE A 97 9.33 3.95 1.76
CA PHE A 97 9.13 3.32 0.45
C PHE A 97 7.82 3.70 -0.24
N CYS A 98 6.85 4.30 0.46
CA CYS A 98 5.59 4.72 -0.15
C CYS A 98 5.84 5.86 -1.15
N PRO A 99 5.35 5.73 -2.41
CA PRO A 99 5.44 6.79 -3.40
C PRO A 99 4.85 8.10 -2.90
N ARG A 100 5.48 9.23 -3.26
CA ARG A 100 5.05 10.56 -2.80
C ARG A 100 3.62 10.87 -3.19
N ILE A 101 3.22 10.51 -4.41
CA ILE A 101 1.85 10.73 -4.92
C ILE A 101 0.81 10.11 -3.97
N ILE A 102 0.99 8.84 -3.62
CA ILE A 102 0.08 8.12 -2.70
C ILE A 102 0.19 8.64 -1.27
N LYS A 103 1.34 9.21 -0.88
CA LYS A 103 1.55 9.79 0.44
C LYS A 103 0.83 11.13 0.59
N ASP A 104 0.79 11.94 -0.45
CA ASP A 104 0.23 13.29 -0.39
C ASP A 104 -1.27 13.24 -0.69
N TYR A 105 -1.69 12.48 -1.69
CA TYR A 105 -3.08 12.42 -2.17
C TYR A 105 -3.82 11.15 -1.72
N PRO A 106 -4.87 11.23 -0.88
CA PRO A 106 -5.55 10.06 -0.32
C PRO A 106 -6.47 9.36 -1.33
N THR A 107 -6.96 10.11 -2.32
CA THR A 107 -7.85 9.61 -3.37
C THR A 107 -7.35 10.10 -4.73
N PRO A 108 -7.59 9.33 -5.82
CA PRO A 108 -7.19 9.74 -7.16
C PRO A 108 -7.91 11.01 -7.62
N SER A 109 -9.18 11.21 -7.23
CA SER A 109 -9.91 12.45 -7.55
C SER A 109 -9.23 13.68 -6.97
N LYS A 110 -8.74 13.59 -5.72
CA LYS A 110 -8.03 14.69 -5.08
C LYS A 110 -6.67 14.96 -5.75
N TYR A 111 -5.98 13.91 -6.20
CA TYR A 111 -4.77 14.06 -7.02
C TYR A 111 -5.05 14.86 -8.29
N VAL A 112 -6.11 14.51 -9.02
CA VAL A 112 -6.51 15.24 -10.24
C VAL A 112 -6.88 16.68 -9.90
N GLU A 113 -7.75 16.92 -8.93
CA GLU A 113 -8.21 18.28 -8.58
C GLU A 113 -7.07 19.24 -8.20
N ASP A 114 -6.07 18.74 -7.48
CA ASP A 114 -4.95 19.53 -6.99
C ASP A 114 -3.88 19.73 -8.08
N GLU A 115 -3.52 18.68 -8.84
CA GLU A 115 -2.47 18.75 -9.86
C GLU A 115 -2.95 19.27 -11.21
N GLU A 116 -4.23 19.10 -11.56
CA GLU A 116 -4.79 19.52 -12.85
C GLU A 116 -4.57 21.00 -13.14
N LYS A 117 -4.38 21.84 -12.13
CA LYS A 117 -4.09 23.27 -12.32
C LYS A 117 -2.64 23.54 -12.74
N PHE A 118 -1.72 22.61 -12.48
CA PHE A 118 -0.29 22.80 -12.65
C PHE A 118 0.33 22.04 -13.82
N ILE A 119 -0.36 21.04 -14.36
CA ILE A 119 0.24 20.20 -15.41
C ILE A 119 0.28 20.99 -16.72
N THR A 120 1.39 20.86 -17.43
CA THR A 120 1.56 21.44 -18.76
C THR A 120 1.32 20.37 -19.82
N ASP A 121 1.02 20.77 -21.06
CA ASP A 121 0.87 19.83 -22.18
C ASP A 121 2.12 18.96 -22.38
N ALA A 122 3.31 19.51 -22.10
CA ALA A 122 4.56 18.76 -22.13
C ALA A 122 4.58 17.65 -21.07
N SER A 123 4.13 17.93 -19.86
CA SER A 123 4.01 16.95 -18.79
C SER A 123 3.00 15.85 -19.11
N VAL A 124 1.87 16.18 -19.76
CA VAL A 124 0.90 15.17 -20.23
C VAL A 124 1.55 14.19 -21.20
N ASN A 125 2.36 14.67 -22.15
CA ASN A 125 3.06 13.81 -23.10
C ASN A 125 4.06 12.86 -22.40
N LEU A 126 4.80 13.36 -21.40
CA LEU A 126 5.72 12.55 -20.61
C LEU A 126 4.97 11.50 -19.78
N LEU A 127 3.81 11.86 -19.22
CA LEU A 127 2.95 10.94 -18.49
C LEU A 127 2.38 9.84 -19.38
N ALA A 128 1.90 10.21 -20.56
CA ALA A 128 1.46 9.27 -21.59
C ALA A 128 2.54 8.22 -21.91
N GLU A 129 3.77 8.67 -22.16
CA GLU A 129 4.91 7.80 -22.46
C GLU A 129 5.32 6.92 -21.26
N LYS A 130 5.36 7.51 -20.06
CA LYS A 130 5.64 6.79 -18.80
C LYS A 130 4.58 5.73 -18.52
N THR A 131 3.30 6.04 -18.70
CA THR A 131 2.19 5.12 -18.47
C THR A 131 2.16 4.00 -19.51
N ALA A 132 2.41 4.31 -20.79
CA ALA A 132 2.54 3.32 -21.85
C ALA A 132 3.69 2.34 -21.59
N SER A 133 4.87 2.86 -21.22
CA SER A 133 6.02 2.01 -20.91
C SER A 133 5.83 1.17 -19.63
N ALA A 134 5.18 1.73 -18.60
CA ALA A 134 4.81 0.99 -17.39
C ALA A 134 3.85 -0.17 -17.70
N TYR A 135 2.83 0.08 -18.53
CA TYR A 135 1.89 -0.93 -19.00
C TYR A 135 2.63 -2.08 -19.72
N LEU A 136 3.47 -1.76 -20.70
CA LEU A 136 4.21 -2.77 -21.47
C LEU A 136 5.17 -3.58 -20.60
N LYS A 137 5.87 -2.92 -19.67
CA LYS A 137 6.76 -3.60 -18.71
C LYS A 137 5.97 -4.58 -17.84
N GLN A 138 4.79 -4.18 -17.40
CA GLN A 138 3.92 -5.00 -16.57
C GLN A 138 3.36 -6.20 -17.36
N GLU A 139 2.94 -5.98 -18.61
CA GLU A 139 2.45 -7.02 -19.49
C GLU A 139 3.52 -8.09 -19.78
N LYS A 140 4.76 -7.66 -20.06
CA LYS A 140 5.92 -8.56 -20.20
C LYS A 140 6.19 -9.33 -18.90
N SER A 141 6.10 -8.66 -17.74
CA SER A 141 6.24 -9.30 -16.43
C SER A 141 5.10 -10.27 -16.09
N TYR A 142 3.91 -10.07 -16.65
CA TYR A 142 2.77 -10.96 -16.50
C TYR A 142 2.94 -12.25 -17.31
N LYS A 143 3.40 -12.13 -18.57
CA LYS A 143 3.71 -13.29 -19.43
C LYS A 143 4.77 -14.21 -18.80
N SER A 144 5.66 -13.69 -17.94
CA SER A 144 6.57 -14.50 -17.12
C SER A 144 5.93 -15.10 -15.86
N LYS A 145 4.93 -15.99 -16.04
CA LYS A 145 4.41 -17.06 -15.13
C LYS A 145 4.18 -16.84 -13.62
N LEU A 146 4.46 -15.69 -13.00
CA LEU A 146 4.44 -15.53 -11.54
C LEU A 146 3.75 -14.25 -11.02
N ALA A 147 3.14 -13.43 -11.89
CA ALA A 147 2.48 -12.19 -11.48
C ALA A 147 0.95 -12.11 -11.72
N PRO A 148 0.13 -13.14 -11.46
CA PRO A 148 -1.32 -13.04 -11.69
C PRO A 148 -2.10 -12.24 -10.62
N ILE A 149 -1.46 -11.79 -9.53
CA ILE A 149 -2.24 -11.37 -8.34
C ILE A 149 -2.44 -9.85 -8.21
N PHE A 150 -1.64 -9.01 -8.87
CA PHE A 150 -1.64 -7.57 -8.55
C PHE A 150 -1.75 -6.59 -9.72
N THR A 151 -1.92 -7.06 -10.95
CA THR A 151 -2.15 -6.13 -12.05
C THR A 151 -3.58 -5.61 -11.97
N SER A 152 -3.73 -4.30 -11.79
CA SER A 152 -5.03 -3.66 -11.72
C SER A 152 -5.74 -3.91 -13.05
N ARG A 153 -6.68 -4.86 -13.05
CA ARG A 153 -7.68 -5.01 -14.11
C ARG A 153 -8.29 -3.65 -14.46
N GLU A 154 -8.35 -2.72 -13.52
CA GLU A 154 -8.79 -1.34 -13.73
C GLU A 154 -7.85 -0.57 -14.67
N LEU A 155 -6.52 -0.72 -14.56
CA LEU A 155 -5.57 -0.06 -15.46
C LEU A 155 -5.68 -0.59 -16.89
N GLN A 156 -5.86 -1.91 -17.04
CA GLN A 156 -6.14 -2.51 -18.37
C GLN A 156 -7.47 -2.01 -18.92
N VAL A 157 -8.55 -2.09 -18.14
CA VAL A 157 -9.88 -1.63 -18.56
C VAL A 157 -9.90 -0.14 -18.91
N GLN A 158 -9.17 0.70 -18.16
CA GLN A 158 -9.06 2.13 -18.47
C GLN A 158 -8.23 2.37 -19.73
N MET A 159 -7.12 1.65 -19.92
CA MET A 159 -6.30 1.80 -21.13
C MET A 159 -7.03 1.33 -22.38
N ASP A 160 -7.72 0.19 -22.28
CA ASP A 160 -8.58 -0.31 -23.34
C ASP A 160 -9.71 0.69 -23.63
N ALA A 161 -10.33 1.30 -22.61
CA ALA A 161 -11.35 2.32 -22.80
C ALA A 161 -10.80 3.57 -23.51
N ILE A 162 -9.61 4.04 -23.15
CA ILE A 162 -8.95 5.19 -23.82
C ILE A 162 -8.63 4.84 -25.28
N VAL A 163 -8.04 3.66 -25.53
CA VAL A 163 -7.72 3.21 -26.90
C VAL A 163 -8.97 3.03 -27.75
N ASN A 164 -10.03 2.46 -27.20
CA ASN A 164 -11.30 2.33 -27.89
C ASN A 164 -11.93 3.70 -28.19
N GLN A 165 -11.85 4.67 -27.26
CA GLN A 165 -12.32 6.04 -27.51
C GLN A 165 -11.53 6.72 -28.64
N MET A 166 -10.21 6.53 -28.68
CA MET A 166 -9.36 7.06 -29.76
C MET A 166 -9.61 6.36 -31.10
N HIS A 167 -9.99 5.08 -31.07
CA HIS A 167 -10.39 4.35 -32.28
C HIS A 167 -11.71 4.90 -32.83
N LEU A 168 -12.71 5.11 -31.98
CA LEU A 168 -14.02 5.65 -32.35
C LEU A 168 -13.97 7.11 -32.83
N SER A 169 -12.98 7.89 -32.42
CA SER A 169 -12.81 9.28 -32.89
C SER A 169 -12.32 9.38 -34.35
N GLY A 170 -12.01 8.24 -35.00
CA GLY A 170 -11.56 8.21 -36.40
C GLY A 170 -10.12 8.72 -36.60
N ASN A 171 -9.39 8.93 -35.50
CA ASN A 171 -8.02 9.47 -35.52
C ASN A 171 -6.95 8.44 -35.91
N PHE A 172 -7.26 7.14 -35.85
CA PHE A 172 -6.46 6.11 -36.51
C PHE A 172 -6.86 6.07 -37.98
N GLY A 173 -6.34 7.04 -38.74
CA GLY A 173 -6.80 7.34 -40.09
C GLY A 173 -6.90 6.10 -41.01
N ALA A 174 -7.92 6.12 -41.86
CA ALA A 174 -8.16 5.15 -42.95
C ALA A 174 -7.07 5.14 -44.05
N GLY A 175 -5.92 5.78 -43.80
CA GLY A 175 -4.80 5.88 -44.72
C GLY A 175 -3.73 4.85 -44.41
N ASP A 176 -3.79 3.73 -45.13
CA ASP A 176 -2.61 2.95 -45.51
C ASP A 176 -1.78 2.28 -44.39
N SER A 177 -2.44 1.90 -43.29
CA SER A 177 -1.83 0.96 -42.34
C SER A 177 -2.38 -0.43 -42.63
N ASP A 178 -1.50 -1.37 -43.00
CA ASP A 178 -1.72 -2.75 -43.46
C ASP A 178 -2.50 -3.67 -42.48
N GLY A 179 -3.57 -3.21 -41.84
CA GLY A 179 -4.34 -3.96 -40.85
C GLY A 179 -3.55 -4.35 -39.60
N HIS A 180 -2.35 -3.80 -39.38
CA HIS A 180 -1.44 -4.29 -38.34
C HIS A 180 -1.85 -3.93 -36.90
N PHE A 181 -2.67 -2.89 -36.72
CA PHE A 181 -3.11 -2.37 -35.42
C PHE A 181 -4.50 -2.80 -34.99
N VAL A 182 -5.24 -3.47 -35.87
CA VAL A 182 -6.62 -3.88 -35.62
C VAL A 182 -6.72 -5.38 -35.84
N THR A 183 -7.44 -6.09 -34.96
CA THR A 183 -7.71 -7.51 -35.16
C THR A 183 -8.67 -7.71 -36.33
N PRO A 184 -8.82 -8.94 -36.87
CA PRO A 184 -9.84 -9.24 -37.87
C PRO A 184 -11.28 -8.92 -37.44
N MET A 185 -11.51 -8.69 -36.14
CA MET A 185 -12.80 -8.35 -35.55
C MET A 185 -12.98 -6.83 -35.34
N ASP A 186 -12.15 -6.01 -35.99
CA ASP A 186 -12.17 -4.56 -35.89
C ASP A 186 -11.89 -4.02 -34.46
N THR A 187 -11.16 -4.79 -33.65
CA THR A 187 -10.76 -4.34 -32.31
C THR A 187 -9.30 -3.88 -32.29
N PRO A 188 -8.99 -2.72 -31.69
CA PRO A 188 -7.62 -2.22 -31.64
C PRO A 188 -6.74 -3.12 -30.77
N ILE A 189 -5.56 -3.47 -31.28
CA ILE A 189 -4.54 -4.25 -30.56
C ILE A 189 -3.74 -3.28 -29.69
N VAL A 190 -4.24 -3.05 -28.47
CA VAL A 190 -3.68 -2.10 -27.48
C VAL A 190 -2.17 -2.29 -27.28
N GLU A 191 -1.71 -3.54 -27.15
CA GLU A 191 -0.28 -3.88 -26.93
C GLU A 191 0.63 -3.28 -28.02
N LYS A 192 0.24 -3.46 -29.30
CA LYS A 192 1.04 -2.97 -30.44
C LYS A 192 1.02 -1.46 -30.56
N ILE A 193 -0.14 -0.85 -30.32
CA ILE A 193 -0.30 0.60 -30.35
C ILE A 193 0.60 1.22 -29.27
N LEU A 194 0.57 0.68 -28.05
CA LEU A 194 1.41 1.16 -26.95
C LEU A 194 2.90 0.92 -27.22
N GLU A 195 3.27 -0.23 -27.81
CA GLU A 195 4.65 -0.51 -28.20
C GLU A 195 5.17 0.52 -29.21
N GLU A 196 4.38 0.86 -30.22
CA GLU A 196 4.75 1.85 -31.23
C GLU A 196 4.81 3.28 -30.66
N VAL A 197 3.88 3.64 -29.76
CA VAL A 197 3.90 4.92 -29.03
C VAL A 197 5.14 5.01 -28.14
N SER A 198 5.50 3.94 -27.43
CA SER A 198 6.65 3.91 -26.53
C SER A 198 8.01 3.96 -27.25
N THR A 199 8.08 3.48 -28.48
CA THR A 199 9.33 3.45 -29.26
C THR A 199 9.58 4.71 -30.09
N ASN A 200 8.59 5.62 -30.17
CA ASN A 200 8.67 6.93 -30.82
C ASN A 200 9.32 6.88 -32.23
N ARG A 201 8.99 5.86 -33.02
CA ARG A 201 9.53 5.68 -34.37
C ARG A 201 8.97 6.73 -35.33
N ARG A 202 9.78 7.18 -36.29
CA ARG A 202 9.41 8.27 -37.22
C ARG A 202 8.15 8.00 -38.04
N VAL A 203 7.86 6.73 -38.35
CA VAL A 203 6.69 6.32 -39.16
C VAL A 203 5.38 6.48 -38.38
N SER A 204 5.42 6.47 -37.05
CA SER A 204 4.23 6.60 -36.20
C SER A 204 3.97 8.03 -35.72
N ARG A 205 4.69 9.05 -36.22
CA ARG A 205 4.51 10.44 -35.77
C ARG A 205 3.07 10.93 -35.83
N ALA A 206 2.32 10.58 -36.88
CA ALA A 206 0.91 10.94 -37.01
C ALA A 206 0.04 10.28 -35.93
N LEU A 207 0.29 9.01 -35.64
CA LEU A 207 -0.39 8.25 -34.58
C LEU A 207 -0.02 8.76 -33.19
N VAL A 208 1.25 9.09 -32.97
CA VAL A 208 1.73 9.69 -31.72
C VAL A 208 1.12 11.08 -31.56
N GLU A 209 0.97 11.85 -32.63
CA GLU A 209 0.39 13.19 -32.58
C GLU A 209 -1.12 13.15 -32.31
N SER A 210 -1.86 12.22 -32.92
CA SER A 210 -3.28 12.00 -32.61
C SER A 210 -3.47 11.48 -31.18
N PHE A 211 -2.66 10.51 -30.75
CA PHE A 211 -2.65 10.03 -29.37
C PHE A 211 -2.36 11.15 -28.37
N ARG A 212 -1.40 12.04 -28.67
CA ARG A 212 -1.09 13.20 -27.81
C ARG A 212 -2.21 14.22 -27.80
N ALA A 213 -2.89 14.45 -28.92
CA ALA A 213 -4.04 15.34 -28.98
C ALA A 213 -5.19 14.81 -28.12
N ASP A 214 -5.48 13.51 -28.21
CA ASP A 214 -6.51 12.86 -27.41
C ASP A 214 -6.10 12.75 -25.94
N ALA A 215 -4.82 12.52 -25.63
CA ALA A 215 -4.32 12.50 -24.26
C ALA A 215 -4.45 13.86 -23.55
N ARG A 216 -4.39 14.98 -24.28
CA ARG A 216 -4.68 16.30 -23.71
C ARG A 216 -6.15 16.43 -23.29
N LYS A 217 -7.06 15.84 -24.08
CA LYS A 217 -8.49 15.83 -23.78
C LYS A 217 -8.82 14.91 -22.59
N SER A 218 -8.11 13.80 -22.47
CA SER A 218 -8.27 12.81 -21.38
C SER A 218 -7.20 12.93 -20.30
N ARG A 219 -6.71 14.14 -20.03
CA ARG A 219 -5.63 14.40 -19.07
C ARG A 219 -5.90 13.87 -17.66
N SER A 220 -7.14 14.00 -17.18
CA SER A 220 -7.57 13.44 -15.89
C SER A 220 -7.37 11.92 -15.81
N ASP A 221 -7.62 11.21 -16.91
CA ASP A 221 -7.57 9.75 -16.94
C ASP A 221 -6.12 9.27 -16.86
N PHE A 222 -5.20 9.95 -17.56
CA PHE A 222 -3.77 9.67 -17.47
C PHE A 222 -3.21 9.93 -16.07
N MET A 223 -3.67 10.96 -15.37
CA MET A 223 -3.31 11.19 -13.97
C MET A 223 -3.82 10.08 -13.05
N ILE A 224 -5.07 9.66 -13.25
CA ILE A 224 -5.66 8.56 -12.49
C ILE A 224 -4.87 7.26 -12.72
N MET A 225 -4.46 7.00 -13.97
CA MET A 225 -3.60 5.86 -14.30
C MET A 225 -2.23 5.94 -13.64
N GLU A 226 -1.58 7.10 -13.62
CA GLU A 226 -0.31 7.27 -12.93
C GLU A 226 -0.47 6.98 -11.44
N TYR A 227 -1.52 7.51 -10.82
CA TYR A 227 -1.83 7.25 -9.41
C TYR A 227 -1.98 5.75 -9.16
N PHE A 228 -2.76 5.03 -9.97
CA PHE A 228 -2.95 3.59 -9.81
C PHE A 228 -1.68 2.78 -10.09
N SER A 229 -0.87 3.20 -11.06
CA SER A 229 0.43 2.60 -11.33
C SER A 229 1.30 2.67 -10.09
N ASP A 230 1.44 3.85 -9.49
CA ASP A 230 2.23 4.07 -8.28
C ASP A 230 1.65 3.29 -7.07
N ASP A 231 0.33 3.20 -6.94
CA ASP A 231 -0.36 2.44 -5.88
C ASP A 231 -0.06 0.92 -5.91
N VAL A 232 0.36 0.40 -7.06
CA VAL A 232 0.67 -1.01 -7.30
C VAL A 232 2.19 -1.27 -7.40
N THR A 233 3.04 -0.26 -7.26
CA THR A 233 4.50 -0.46 -7.27
C THR A 233 5.02 -1.29 -6.09
N LEU A 234 6.23 -1.86 -6.22
CA LEU A 234 7.01 -2.44 -5.11
C LEU A 234 6.27 -3.52 -4.27
N TRP A 235 5.65 -4.50 -4.94
CA TRP A 235 4.84 -5.53 -4.26
C TRP A 235 5.58 -6.28 -3.15
N GLN A 236 6.87 -6.57 -3.32
CA GLN A 236 7.69 -7.27 -2.32
C GLN A 236 7.79 -6.49 -1.01
N ILE A 237 8.03 -5.18 -1.10
CA ILE A 237 8.13 -4.31 0.07
C ILE A 237 6.78 -4.23 0.77
N ARG A 238 5.69 -4.12 0.01
CA ARG A 238 4.32 -4.13 0.57
C ARG A 238 4.02 -5.40 1.34
N SER A 239 4.36 -6.57 0.78
CA SER A 239 4.18 -7.86 1.46
C SER A 239 4.96 -7.91 2.78
N ILE A 240 6.22 -7.44 2.78
CA ILE A 240 7.04 -7.38 4.01
C ILE A 240 6.38 -6.46 5.05
N ILE A 241 5.97 -5.25 4.66
CA ILE A 241 5.31 -4.30 5.57
C ILE A 241 4.02 -4.90 6.15
N LEU A 242 3.21 -5.56 5.32
CA LEU A 242 1.97 -6.20 5.74
C LEU A 242 2.23 -7.35 6.72
N ILE A 243 3.24 -8.19 6.46
CA ILE A 243 3.65 -9.25 7.38
C ILE A 243 4.10 -8.65 8.72
N LEU A 244 4.93 -7.59 8.69
CA LEU A 244 5.40 -6.93 9.91
C LEU A 244 4.23 -6.35 10.73
N TYR A 245 3.27 -5.68 10.07
CA TYR A 245 2.05 -5.24 10.74
C TYR A 245 1.25 -6.42 11.31
N GLY A 246 1.04 -7.48 10.53
CA GLY A 246 0.31 -8.67 10.96
C GLY A 246 0.93 -9.33 12.19
N VAL A 247 2.25 -9.53 12.18
CA VAL A 247 3.01 -10.05 13.32
C VAL A 247 2.91 -9.10 14.52
N GLY A 248 3.08 -7.79 14.31
CA GLY A 248 2.97 -6.78 15.36
C GLY A 248 1.60 -6.78 16.04
N PHE A 249 0.52 -6.79 15.26
CA PHE A 249 -0.85 -6.88 15.77
C PHE A 249 -1.15 -8.22 16.46
N ALA A 250 -0.66 -9.33 15.90
CA ALA A 250 -0.82 -10.64 16.52
C ALA A 250 -0.14 -10.70 17.90
N LEU A 251 1.08 -10.16 18.03
CA LEU A 251 1.79 -10.07 19.31
C LEU A 251 1.06 -9.19 20.32
N LEU A 252 0.48 -8.07 19.89
CA LEU A 252 -0.33 -7.20 20.76
C LEU A 252 -1.66 -7.83 21.16
N ALA A 253 -2.25 -8.69 20.32
CA ALA A 253 -3.49 -9.37 20.64
C ALA A 253 -3.34 -10.43 21.75
N VAL A 254 -2.15 -11.05 21.89
CA VAL A 254 -1.89 -12.09 22.91
C VAL A 254 -2.17 -11.62 24.33
N PRO A 255 -1.58 -10.52 24.85
CA PRO A 255 -1.86 -10.07 26.21
C PRO A 255 -3.34 -9.68 26.40
N THR A 256 -3.95 -9.03 25.41
CA THR A 256 -5.37 -8.64 25.44
C THR A 256 -6.30 -9.85 25.51
N ALA A 257 -6.05 -10.89 24.69
CA ALA A 257 -6.82 -12.12 24.70
C ALA A 257 -6.67 -12.86 26.04
N ARG A 258 -5.45 -12.89 26.60
CA ARG A 258 -5.20 -13.48 27.93
C ARG A 258 -5.94 -12.74 29.04
N THR A 259 -5.96 -11.41 29.02
CA THR A 259 -6.71 -10.62 30.01
C THR A 259 -8.21 -10.84 29.89
N LEU A 260 -8.75 -10.88 28.66
CA LEU A 260 -10.17 -11.16 28.42
C LEU A 260 -10.55 -12.56 28.91
N TYR A 261 -9.73 -13.56 28.61
CA TYR A 261 -9.94 -14.93 29.07
C TYR A 261 -10.01 -15.03 30.60
N LYS A 262 -9.11 -14.33 31.32
CA LYS A 262 -9.13 -14.30 32.79
C LYS A 262 -10.41 -13.65 33.34
N ILE A 263 -10.85 -12.54 32.73
CA ILE A 263 -12.09 -11.86 33.15
C ILE A 263 -13.29 -12.78 32.99
N ILE A 264 -13.39 -13.47 31.85
CA ILE A 264 -14.48 -14.42 31.57
C ILE A 264 -14.48 -15.56 32.59
N ASN A 265 -13.32 -16.17 32.86
CA ASN A 265 -13.22 -17.25 33.84
C ASN A 265 -13.50 -16.80 35.28
N SER A 266 -13.32 -15.51 35.61
CA SER A 266 -13.62 -14.98 36.95
C SER A 266 -15.11 -14.68 37.18
N MET A 267 -15.90 -14.60 36.11
CA MET A 267 -17.34 -14.38 36.17
C MET A 267 -18.15 -15.68 36.22
N SER A 268 -17.53 -16.82 35.86
CA SER A 268 -18.12 -18.16 35.94
C SER A 268 -17.86 -18.80 37.29
#